data_AF-A0A382H035-F1
#
_entry.id   AF-A0A382H035-F1
#
_cell.length_a   1.000
_cell.length_b   1.000
_cell.length_c   1.000
_cell.angle_alpha   90.00
_cell.angle_beta   90.00
_cell.angle_gamma   90.00
#
_symmetry.space_group_name_H-M   'P 1'
#
loop_
_entity.id
_entity.type
_entity.pdbx_description
1 polymer ?
#
loop_
_entity_poly.entity_id
_entity_poly.type
_entity_poly.pdbx_seq_one_letter_code
_entity_poly.pdbx_strand_id
1 'polypeptide(L)' 'VVSQGKGKKINILKFKRRKHSMKQQGHRQLFTEVQIGKIKV' A
#
# COMPACT_ATOMS: atom_id res chain seq x y z
N VAL A 1 15.06 -9.59 9.70
CA VAL A 1 13.69 -9.09 9.45
C VAL A 1 13.04 -8.92 10.81
N VAL A 2 12.57 -7.72 11.12
CA VAL A 2 12.09 -7.35 12.47
C VAL A 2 10.59 -7.61 12.59
N SER A 3 9.83 -7.25 11.56
CA SER A 3 8.38 -7.47 11.53
C SER A 3 7.86 -7.52 10.10
N GLN A 4 6.67 -8.10 9.92
CA GLN A 4 5.89 -7.99 8.69
C GLN A 4 4.46 -7.58 9.02
N GLY A 5 3.88 -6.71 8.21
CA GLY A 5 2.59 -6.13 8.51
C GLY A 5 1.81 -5.68 7.29
N LYS A 6 0.52 -5.41 7.53
CA LYS A 6 -0.37 -4.75 6.58
C LYS A 6 -0.52 -3.29 7.01
N GLY A 7 -0.07 -2.39 6.15
CA GLY A 7 -0.26 -0.96 6.29
C GLY A 7 -1.74 -0.54 6.28
N LYS A 8 -1.95 0.77 6.40
CA LYS A 8 -3.29 1.37 6.34
C LYS A 8 -3.93 1.09 4.98
N LYS A 9 -5.27 0.96 4.97
CA LYS A 9 -6.02 0.74 3.75
C LYS A 9 -6.01 2.03 2.92
N ILE A 10 -5.53 1.93 1.69
CA ILE A 10 -5.57 3.01 0.71
C ILE A 10 -6.88 2.86 -0.07
N ASN A 11 -7.70 3.89 -0.07
CA ASN A 11 -8.95 3.94 -0.81
C ASN A 11 -8.71 4.64 -2.15
N ILE A 12 -9.07 3.98 -3.26
CA ILE A 12 -8.94 4.53 -4.61
C ILE A 12 -10.33 4.65 -5.24
N LEU A 13 -10.65 5.85 -5.72
CA LEU A 13 -11.85 6.13 -6.51
C LEU A 13 -11.44 6.43 -7.95
N LYS A 14 -11.93 5.64 -8.90
CA LYS A 14 -11.79 5.90 -10.34
C LYS A 14 -13.14 6.37 -10.87
N PHE A 15 -13.21 7.64 -11.26
CA PHE A 15 -14.41 8.24 -11.82
C PHE A 15 -14.14 8.73 -13.25
N LYS A 16 -15.08 8.47 -14.16
CA LYS A 16 -15.11 9.06 -15.50
C LYS A 16 -16.39 9.86 -15.69
N ARG A 17 -16.26 11.17 -15.94
CA ARG A 17 -17.40 12.07 -16.12
C ARG A 17 -18.23 11.66 -17.34
N ARG A 18 -19.57 11.68 -17.21
CA ARG A 18 -20.56 11.38 -18.28
C ARG A 18 -20.49 9.96 -18.85
N LYS A 19 -19.84 9.02 -18.17
CA LYS A 19 -19.76 7.61 -18.61
C LYS A 19 -20.45 6.63 -17.67
N HIS A 20 -21.22 7.12 -16.69
CA HIS A 20 -21.81 6.31 -15.61
C HIS A 20 -20.80 5.33 -14.97
N SER A 21 -19.51 5.71 -14.98
CA SER A 21 -18.42 4.86 -14.55
C SER A 21 -17.80 5.47 -13.30
N MET A 22 -18.14 4.87 -12.17
CA MET A 22 -17.51 5.11 -10.88
C MET A 22 -17.12 3.75 -10.28
N LYS A 23 -15.85 3.56 -9.97
CA LYS A 23 -15.34 2.35 -9.31
C LYS A 23 -14.57 2.73 -8.06
N GLN A 24 -14.85 2.04 -6.97
CA GLN A 24 -14.13 2.16 -5.72
C GLN A 24 -13.39 0.85 -5.46
N GLN A 25 -12.08 0.94 -5.24
CA GLN A 25 -11.27 -0.21 -4.86
C GLN A 25 -10.29 0.23 -3.78
N GLY A 26 -10.24 -0.55 -2.70
CA GLY A 26 -9.24 -0.35 -1.67
C GLY A 26 -8.25 -1.51 -1.64
N HIS A 27 -7.02 -1.24 -1.24
CA HIS A 27 -6.04 -2.27 -0.93
C HIS A 27 -5.22 -1.85 0.30
N ARG A 28 -4.56 -2.81 0.96
CA ARG A 28 -3.63 -2.54 2.05
C ARG A 28 -2.24 -2.82 1.53
N GLN A 29 -1.33 -1.87 1.72
CA GLN A 29 0.06 -2.09 1.33
C GLN A 29 0.75 -2.99 2.35
N LEU A 30 1.35 -4.08 1.90
CA LEU A 30 2.19 -4.93 2.75
C LEU A 30 3.54 -4.24 2.95
N PHE A 31 4.09 -4.35 4.16
CA PHE A 31 5.45 -3.88 4.44
C PHE A 31 6.22 -4.91 5.25
N THR A 32 7.54 -4.86 5.08
CA THR A 32 8.50 -5.64 5.87
C THR A 32 9.44 -4.66 6.53
N GLU A 33 9.57 -4.76 7.83
CA GLU A 33 10.51 -3.97 8.60
C GLU A 33 11.85 -4.71 8.68
N VAL A 34 12.92 -4.00 8.33
CA VAL A 34 14.28 -4.52 8.35
C VAL A 34 15.17 -3.58 9.15
N GLN A 35 15.94 -4.17 10.05
CA GLN A 35 17.01 -3.48 10.76
C GLN A 35 18.33 -3.83 10.10
N ILE A 36 19.12 -2.81 9.79
CA ILE A 36 20.47 -2.99 9.23
C ILE A 36 21.45 -3.13 10.39
N GLY A 37 22.04 -4.32 10.54
CA GLY A 37 22.89 -4.64 11.70
C GLY A 37 24.34 -4.18 11.56
N LYS A 38 24.94 -4.33 10.37
CA LYS A 38 26.30 -3.87 10.09
C LYS A 38 26.37 -3.43 8.63
N ILE A 39 27.07 -2.34 8.39
CA ILE A 39 27.43 -1.89 7.04
C ILE A 39 28.95 -2.03 6.97
N LYS A 40 29.44 -2.84 6.04
CA LYS A 40 30.86 -3.07 5.82
C LYS A 40 31.29 -2.20 4.63
N VAL A 41 32.41 -1.50 4.80
CA VAL A 41 33.07 -0.70 3.77
C VAL A 41 34.10 -1.57 3.06
#